data_AF-A0A4U0VPD0-F1
#
_entry.id   AF-A0A4U0VPD0-F1
#
_cell.length_a   1.000
_cell.length_b   1.000
_cell.length_c   1.000
_cell.angle_alpha   90.00
_cell.angle_beta   90.00
_cell.angle_gamma   90.00
#
_symmetry.space_group_name_H-M   'P 1'
#
loop_
_entity.id
_entity.type
_entity.pdbx_description
1 polymer ?
#
loop_
_entity_poly.entity_id
_entity_poly.type
_entity_poly.pdbx_seq_one_letter_code
_entity_poly.pdbx_strand_id
1 'polypeptide(L)'
;MHAIAHGAVKTPAPTLVATRQPPSRPPTEPAPMRVGGSQRKTQEGEDSDADSLSSASSSMPERATSTATTASDGTWNAPTTSKAMRNLVLKREEIFAAQRQARDYRFQDISREAVETAFSQRTTSSAAYLCGFRHYVKFCSRVDVPPFPITHTMMALWSYEKCSNREGYSTTYKVGVGLAADAAKHLWTSLPVFHAMHQFHPDGIAVWEFLREPQRRKNASSKASSDSAAKTASKQRRPRHERQPLAASFDSAAKSSKDTESENTNAPDNGNRGHGLGEKVEDALPVVNSAYNSMTEIYKAYVAAIVPVYGISVMPLNATQNQAIIRCNRSHYTGYARGSCPWVAFCRRRPDGKWIVDFRTLARAVQGDFGRPGLETYQAEAVAAEAPIIKVDPIELVSAFCASLHPSLTALTEPLVADGVDSFEGLAALRVLDPNQFDHFFAQLRKNHSERRAQSPSLPPLSHIHILLFAKHMKA
;
A
#
# COMPACT_ATOMS: atom_id res chain seq x y z
N MET A 1 -32.59 -37.66 -48.72
CA MET A 1 -32.67 -38.43 -47.46
C MET A 1 -31.52 -37.97 -46.58
N HIS A 2 -31.62 -37.35 -45.41
CA HIS A 2 -32.70 -36.80 -44.58
C HIS A 2 -32.17 -35.45 -44.04
N ALA A 3 -32.99 -34.39 -44.11
CA ALA A 3 -32.70 -33.10 -43.48
C ALA A 3 -33.33 -33.09 -42.07
N ILE A 4 -32.56 -32.68 -41.06
CA ILE A 4 -33.00 -32.57 -39.67
C ILE A 4 -33.45 -31.13 -39.42
N ALA A 5 -34.71 -31.00 -39.03
CA ALA A 5 -35.37 -29.75 -38.67
C ALA A 5 -34.97 -29.29 -37.26
N HIS A 6 -34.60 -28.01 -37.12
CA HIS A 6 -34.52 -27.34 -35.83
C HIS A 6 -35.85 -26.64 -35.53
N GLY A 7 -36.50 -27.04 -34.44
CA GLY A 7 -37.73 -26.43 -33.95
C GLY A 7 -37.48 -25.06 -33.33
N ALA A 8 -38.22 -24.07 -33.80
CA ALA A 8 -38.26 -22.72 -33.24
C ALA A 8 -39.17 -22.69 -32.00
N VAL A 9 -38.59 -22.33 -30.85
CA VAL A 9 -39.33 -22.05 -29.61
C VAL A 9 -39.88 -20.62 -29.70
N LYS A 10 -41.21 -20.51 -29.71
CA LYS A 10 -41.96 -19.26 -29.74
C LYS A 10 -42.16 -18.76 -28.30
N THR A 11 -41.51 -17.68 -27.93
CA THR A 11 -41.79 -16.97 -26.67
C THR A 11 -42.95 -15.97 -26.87
N PRO A 12 -43.91 -15.88 -25.94
CA PRO A 12 -45.00 -14.91 -26.04
C PRO A 12 -44.55 -13.50 -25.65
N ALA A 13 -45.09 -12.51 -26.36
CA ALA A 13 -44.85 -11.09 -26.18
C ALA A 13 -45.39 -10.57 -24.82
N PRO A 14 -44.70 -9.62 -24.16
CA PRO A 14 -45.20 -9.01 -22.94
C PRO A 14 -46.35 -8.04 -23.21
N THR A 15 -47.45 -8.26 -22.50
CA THR A 15 -48.64 -7.40 -22.45
C THR A 15 -48.29 -6.03 -21.86
N LEU A 16 -48.56 -4.97 -22.63
CA LEU A 16 -48.51 -3.58 -22.19
C LEU A 16 -49.59 -3.33 -21.14
N VAL A 17 -49.19 -3.11 -19.88
CA VAL A 17 -50.05 -2.58 -18.83
C VAL A 17 -50.03 -1.06 -18.92
N ALA A 18 -51.17 -0.48 -19.27
CA ALA A 18 -51.40 0.96 -19.27
C ALA A 18 -51.44 1.50 -17.83
N THR A 19 -50.44 2.31 -17.46
CA THR A 19 -50.41 3.03 -16.20
C THR A 19 -51.36 4.22 -16.28
N ARG A 20 -52.39 4.21 -15.43
CA ARG A 20 -53.35 5.31 -15.23
C ARG A 20 -52.64 6.56 -14.70
N GLN A 21 -52.96 7.71 -15.28
CA GLN A 21 -52.68 9.05 -14.73
C GLN A 21 -53.33 9.23 -13.35
N PRO A 22 -52.64 9.84 -12.37
CA PRO A 22 -53.29 10.39 -11.19
C PRO A 22 -53.92 11.77 -11.50
N PRO A 23 -55.07 12.11 -10.88
CA PRO A 23 -55.79 13.33 -11.17
C PRO A 23 -55.14 14.57 -10.55
N SER A 24 -55.23 15.66 -11.31
CA SER A 24 -54.85 17.03 -11.01
C SER A 24 -55.52 17.53 -9.72
N ARG A 25 -54.72 18.02 -8.77
CA ARG A 25 -55.21 18.74 -7.58
C ARG A 25 -55.19 20.25 -7.86
N PRO A 26 -56.29 20.99 -7.65
CA PRO A 26 -56.32 22.43 -7.87
C PRO A 26 -55.68 23.21 -6.70
N PRO A 27 -55.27 24.48 -6.92
CA PRO A 27 -54.60 25.31 -5.92
C PRO A 27 -55.63 25.91 -4.95
N THR A 28 -55.30 25.96 -3.67
CA THR A 28 -56.07 26.71 -2.67
C THR A 28 -55.20 27.85 -2.18
N GLU A 29 -55.61 29.07 -2.53
CA GLU A 29 -55.11 30.35 -2.03
C GLU A 29 -55.40 30.52 -0.53
N PRO A 30 -54.65 31.40 0.17
CA PRO A 30 -54.71 31.57 1.61
C PRO A 30 -55.74 32.62 2.02
N ALA A 31 -56.29 32.49 3.23
CA ALA A 31 -57.01 33.56 3.90
C ALA A 31 -56.59 33.69 5.39
N PRO A 32 -56.72 34.89 5.98
CA PRO A 32 -55.89 35.36 7.08
C PRO A 32 -56.64 35.53 8.42
N MET A 33 -55.88 35.92 9.46
CA MET A 33 -56.29 36.33 10.82
C MET A 33 -56.74 35.15 11.71
N ARG A 34 -56.55 35.13 13.04
CA ARG A 34 -56.59 36.22 14.02
C ARG A 34 -56.04 35.71 15.37
N VAL A 35 -55.21 36.55 15.98
CA VAL A 35 -55.15 36.95 17.40
C VAL A 35 -56.12 36.25 18.37
N GLY A 36 -55.59 35.72 19.47
CA GLY A 36 -56.36 35.36 20.66
C GLY A 36 -55.48 34.75 21.74
N GLY A 37 -54.97 35.61 22.64
CA GLY A 37 -54.27 35.16 23.84
C GLY A 37 -55.21 34.61 24.90
N SER A 38 -54.69 33.78 25.80
CA SER A 38 -55.20 33.72 27.17
C SER A 38 -54.14 33.19 28.12
N GLN A 39 -53.96 33.97 29.19
CA GLN A 39 -53.06 33.78 30.32
C GLN A 39 -53.54 32.65 31.26
N ARG A 40 -52.59 32.02 31.95
CA ARG A 40 -52.62 31.63 33.38
C ARG A 40 -51.14 31.48 33.80
N LYS A 41 -50.54 32.35 34.65
CA LYS A 41 -50.65 32.47 36.13
C LYS A 41 -50.57 31.10 36.81
N THR A 42 -49.75 30.78 37.82
CA THR A 42 -48.82 31.48 38.74
C THR A 42 -48.14 30.39 39.59
N GLN A 43 -46.85 30.53 39.95
CA GLN A 43 -46.20 30.25 41.27
C GLN A 43 -44.67 30.22 41.06
N GLU A 44 -43.88 31.21 41.50
CA GLU A 44 -43.41 31.49 42.90
C GLU A 44 -42.66 30.29 43.51
N GLY A 45 -41.45 30.37 44.05
CA GLY A 45 -40.60 31.51 44.46
C GLY A 45 -39.09 31.19 44.27
N GLU A 46 -38.27 32.23 44.18
CA GLU A 46 -37.32 32.71 45.24
C GLU A 46 -36.05 31.83 45.30
N ASP A 47 -34.82 32.32 45.38
CA ASP A 47 -34.19 33.65 45.35
C ASP A 47 -32.68 33.36 45.27
N SER A 48 -31.91 34.15 44.54
CA SER A 48 -30.62 34.71 44.99
C SER A 48 -29.86 35.38 43.83
N ASP A 49 -29.62 36.66 44.06
CA ASP A 49 -29.09 37.72 43.22
C ASP A 49 -27.57 37.70 42.97
N ALA A 50 -27.18 38.64 42.09
CA ALA A 50 -25.89 39.30 41.88
C ALA A 50 -24.88 38.55 40.96
N ASP A 51 -24.36 39.09 39.85
CA ASP A 51 -24.21 40.48 39.43
C ASP A 51 -24.40 40.68 37.92
N SER A 52 -25.10 41.76 37.61
CA SER A 52 -25.15 42.41 36.31
C SER A 52 -23.85 43.15 36.03
N LEU A 53 -23.36 43.16 34.78
CA LEU A 53 -23.03 44.39 34.07
C LEU A 53 -22.96 44.17 32.54
N SER A 54 -23.92 44.82 31.87
CA SER A 54 -23.78 45.64 30.66
C SER A 54 -23.47 45.00 29.30
N SER A 55 -24.55 44.96 28.53
CA SER A 55 -24.70 45.27 27.11
C SER A 55 -23.64 46.18 26.47
N ALA A 56 -23.21 45.79 25.27
CA ALA A 56 -22.97 46.72 24.17
C ALA A 56 -23.39 46.07 22.86
N SER A 57 -24.51 46.57 22.34
CA SER A 57 -25.05 46.31 21.01
C SER A 57 -24.17 47.01 19.98
N SER A 58 -23.72 46.31 18.95
CA SER A 58 -23.10 46.93 17.76
C SER A 58 -23.57 46.21 16.51
N SER A 59 -24.56 46.82 15.88
CA SER A 59 -25.06 46.55 14.54
C SER A 59 -24.14 47.21 13.50
N MET A 60 -23.55 46.43 12.60
CA MET A 60 -23.00 46.90 11.32
C MET A 60 -23.19 45.80 10.24
N PRO A 61 -23.31 46.18 8.97
CA PRO A 61 -24.08 45.43 7.97
C PRO A 61 -23.30 44.33 7.25
N GLU A 62 -24.07 43.42 6.66
CA GLU A 62 -23.69 42.47 5.62
C GLU A 62 -22.76 43.09 4.57
N ARG A 63 -21.50 42.64 4.58
CA ARG A 63 -20.64 42.74 3.41
C ARG A 63 -20.05 41.36 3.15
N ALA A 64 -20.65 40.68 2.18
CA ALA A 64 -20.13 39.47 1.57
C ALA A 64 -18.67 39.71 1.15
N THR A 65 -17.75 39.26 2.00
CA THR A 65 -16.34 39.21 1.69
C THR A 65 -16.05 37.74 1.51
N SER A 66 -15.96 37.34 0.24
CA SER A 66 -15.50 36.02 -0.18
C SER A 66 -14.26 35.66 0.63
N THR A 67 -14.44 34.73 1.57
CA THR A 67 -13.33 34.08 2.26
C THR A 67 -12.49 33.42 1.19
N ALA A 68 -11.32 33.99 0.94
CA ALA A 68 -10.28 33.39 0.12
C ALA A 68 -9.92 32.06 0.78
N THR A 69 -10.54 30.99 0.30
CA THR A 69 -10.20 29.62 0.66
C THR A 69 -8.71 29.46 0.43
N THR A 70 -7.97 29.25 1.52
CA THR A 70 -6.55 28.92 1.50
C THR A 70 -6.34 27.82 0.46
N ALA A 71 -5.75 28.19 -0.68
CA ALA A 71 -5.45 27.28 -1.76
C ALA A 71 -4.67 26.11 -1.16
N SER A 72 -5.21 24.90 -1.24
CA SER A 72 -4.49 23.73 -0.73
C SER A 72 -3.14 23.68 -1.43
N ASP A 73 -2.04 23.77 -0.68
CA ASP A 73 -0.64 23.74 -1.11
C ASP A 73 -0.20 22.40 -1.75
N GLY A 74 -1.14 21.68 -2.36
CA GLY A 74 -0.83 20.52 -3.18
C GLY A 74 0.00 20.98 -4.38
N THR A 75 1.19 20.41 -4.54
CA THR A 75 1.99 20.63 -5.74
C THR A 75 1.27 19.97 -6.94
N TRP A 76 0.87 20.76 -7.94
CA TRP A 76 0.25 20.29 -9.19
C TRP A 76 1.27 20.31 -10.35
N ASN A 77 2.48 19.84 -10.09
CA ASN A 77 3.65 20.03 -10.97
C ASN A 77 4.17 18.72 -11.60
N ALA A 78 3.41 17.63 -11.57
CA ALA A 78 3.79 16.39 -12.24
C ALA A 78 4.10 16.62 -13.73
N PRO A 79 5.28 16.25 -14.23
CA PRO A 79 5.63 16.46 -15.62
C PRO A 79 4.78 15.55 -16.52
N THR A 80 3.96 16.12 -17.40
CA THR A 80 3.11 15.40 -18.36
C THR A 80 3.24 15.96 -19.78
N THR A 81 3.22 15.08 -20.78
CA THR A 81 3.11 15.45 -22.20
C THR A 81 1.67 15.41 -22.69
N SER A 82 0.75 14.71 -21.99
CA SER A 82 -0.67 14.66 -22.32
C SER A 82 -1.29 16.05 -22.31
N LYS A 83 -1.78 16.48 -23.48
CA LYS A 83 -2.54 17.74 -23.62
C LYS A 83 -3.86 17.68 -22.84
N ALA A 84 -4.52 16.53 -22.86
CA ALA A 84 -5.77 16.31 -22.14
C ALA A 84 -5.57 16.45 -20.62
N MET A 85 -4.52 15.86 -20.05
CA MET A 85 -4.22 16.00 -18.62
C MET A 85 -3.91 17.46 -18.24
N ARG A 86 -3.10 18.17 -19.03
CA ARG A 86 -2.81 19.59 -18.79
C ARG A 86 -4.08 20.44 -18.78
N ASN A 87 -5.00 20.21 -19.72
CA ASN A 87 -6.28 20.90 -19.76
C ASN A 87 -7.13 20.63 -18.51
N LEU A 88 -7.16 19.39 -18.01
CA LEU A 88 -7.87 19.07 -16.77
C LEU A 88 -7.27 19.80 -15.56
N VAL A 89 -5.95 19.80 -15.43
CA VAL A 89 -5.27 20.49 -14.32
C VAL A 89 -5.51 22.00 -14.35
N LEU A 90 -5.57 22.60 -15.55
CA LEU A 90 -5.94 24.00 -15.73
C LEU A 90 -7.39 24.29 -15.29
N LYS A 91 -8.32 23.36 -15.57
CA LYS A 91 -9.75 23.47 -15.21
C LYS A 91 -10.10 22.87 -13.85
N ARG A 92 -9.13 22.48 -13.02
CA ARG A 92 -9.38 21.69 -11.80
C ARG A 92 -10.36 22.36 -10.83
N GLU A 93 -10.32 23.68 -10.68
CA GLU A 93 -11.21 24.40 -9.76
C GLU A 93 -12.66 24.41 -10.26
N GLU A 94 -12.87 24.52 -11.58
CA GLU A 94 -14.18 24.38 -12.21
C GLU A 94 -14.74 22.97 -12.00
N ILE A 95 -13.88 21.95 -12.17
CA ILE A 95 -14.21 20.55 -11.94
C ILE A 95 -14.55 20.30 -10.46
N PHE A 96 -13.77 20.84 -9.53
CA PHE A 96 -14.05 20.72 -8.10
C PHE A 96 -15.33 21.43 -7.70
N ALA A 97 -15.60 22.61 -8.26
CA ALA A 97 -16.87 23.31 -8.05
C ALA A 97 -18.07 22.47 -8.54
N ALA A 98 -17.95 21.83 -9.72
CA ALA A 98 -18.97 20.91 -10.21
C ALA A 98 -19.13 19.68 -9.30
N GLN A 99 -18.03 19.08 -8.83
CA GLN A 99 -18.06 17.93 -7.91
C GLN A 99 -18.73 18.30 -6.57
N ARG A 100 -18.53 19.52 -6.04
CA ARG A 100 -19.19 19.98 -4.80
C ARG A 100 -20.71 20.00 -4.88
N GLN A 101 -21.30 20.06 -6.09
CA GLN A 101 -22.75 19.95 -6.26
C GLN A 101 -23.29 18.55 -5.92
N ALA A 102 -22.42 17.53 -5.82
CA ALA A 102 -22.78 16.17 -5.43
C ALA A 102 -22.84 15.93 -3.90
N ARG A 103 -22.97 16.98 -3.08
CA ARG A 103 -22.96 16.92 -1.60
C ARG A 103 -24.19 16.27 -0.94
N ASP A 104 -25.05 15.60 -1.71
CA ASP A 104 -26.17 14.85 -1.13
C ASP A 104 -25.65 13.70 -0.24
N TYR A 105 -25.72 13.90 1.08
CA TYR A 105 -25.21 12.96 2.09
C TYR A 105 -25.78 11.56 1.92
N ARG A 106 -27.07 11.43 1.56
CA ARG A 106 -27.70 10.12 1.42
C ARG A 106 -27.09 9.35 0.25
N PHE A 107 -26.88 9.99 -0.89
CA PHE A 107 -26.22 9.32 -2.02
C PHE A 107 -24.75 9.02 -1.75
N GLN A 108 -24.04 9.88 -1.01
CA GLN A 108 -22.65 9.61 -0.59
C GLN A 108 -22.55 8.36 0.30
N ASP A 109 -23.46 8.22 1.28
CA ASP A 109 -23.46 7.10 2.22
C ASP A 109 -23.82 5.77 1.52
N ILE A 110 -24.87 5.75 0.71
CA ILE A 110 -25.27 4.55 -0.06
C ILE A 110 -24.14 4.14 -1.02
N SER A 111 -23.45 5.12 -1.63
CA SER A 111 -22.31 4.83 -2.52
C SER A 111 -21.12 4.25 -1.76
N ARG A 112 -20.84 4.77 -0.56
CA ARG A 112 -19.77 4.24 0.31
C ARG A 112 -20.06 2.81 0.71
N GLU A 113 -21.29 2.52 1.16
CA GLU A 113 -21.74 1.18 1.53
C GLU A 113 -21.65 0.21 0.34
N ALA A 114 -22.06 0.63 -0.85
CA ALA A 114 -21.95 -0.18 -2.07
C ALA A 114 -20.49 -0.53 -2.39
N VAL A 115 -19.57 0.43 -2.23
CA VAL A 115 -18.13 0.21 -2.45
C VAL A 115 -17.54 -0.72 -1.38
N GLU A 116 -17.86 -0.53 -0.10
CA GLU A 116 -17.39 -1.38 1.00
C GLU A 116 -17.89 -2.82 0.86
N THR A 117 -19.15 -2.99 0.46
CA THR A 117 -19.74 -4.30 0.15
C THR A 117 -19.02 -4.96 -1.02
N ALA A 118 -18.78 -4.23 -2.11
CA ALA A 118 -18.07 -4.75 -3.28
C ALA A 118 -16.63 -5.18 -2.97
N PHE A 119 -15.94 -4.47 -2.07
CA PHE A 119 -14.60 -4.87 -1.62
C PHE A 119 -14.61 -6.04 -0.66
N SER A 120 -15.62 -6.15 0.21
CA SER A 120 -15.74 -7.25 1.17
C SER A 120 -16.03 -8.59 0.50
N GLN A 121 -16.76 -8.57 -0.63
CA GLN A 121 -17.05 -9.76 -1.43
C GLN A 121 -15.84 -10.24 -2.25
N ARG A 122 -14.86 -9.38 -2.50
CA ARG A 122 -13.62 -9.76 -3.20
C ARG A 122 -12.64 -10.33 -2.18
N THR A 123 -12.08 -11.51 -2.49
CA THR A 123 -11.16 -12.30 -1.64
C THR A 123 -9.91 -11.52 -1.19
N THR A 124 -9.04 -12.15 -0.40
CA THR A 124 -7.87 -11.61 0.35
C THR A 124 -6.95 -10.59 -0.35
N SER A 125 -7.03 -10.42 -1.68
CA SER A 125 -6.36 -9.34 -2.42
C SER A 125 -7.05 -7.98 -2.34
N SER A 126 -8.23 -7.87 -1.71
CA SER A 126 -9.01 -6.62 -1.64
C SER A 126 -8.35 -5.51 -0.83
N ALA A 127 -7.46 -5.84 0.11
CA ALA A 127 -6.82 -4.87 1.00
C ALA A 127 -6.05 -3.78 0.24
N ALA A 128 -5.31 -4.14 -0.82
CA ALA A 128 -4.55 -3.19 -1.61
C ALA A 128 -5.44 -2.27 -2.46
N TYR A 129 -6.57 -2.79 -2.96
CA TYR A 129 -7.54 -2.02 -3.73
C TYR A 129 -8.33 -1.05 -2.84
N LEU A 130 -8.74 -1.51 -1.66
CA LEU A 130 -9.40 -0.69 -0.65
C LEU A 130 -8.46 0.43 -0.16
N CYS A 131 -7.17 0.14 -0.01
CA CYS A 131 -6.16 1.16 0.28
C CYS A 131 -6.16 2.27 -0.80
N GLY A 132 -6.18 1.89 -2.09
CA GLY A 132 -6.28 2.84 -3.20
C GLY A 132 -7.51 3.75 -3.10
N PHE A 133 -8.68 3.18 -2.82
CA PHE A 133 -9.92 3.95 -2.61
C PHE A 133 -9.83 4.89 -1.39
N ARG A 134 -9.27 4.43 -0.26
CA ARG A 134 -9.06 5.29 0.92
C ARG A 134 -8.14 6.48 0.64
N HIS A 135 -7.08 6.29 -0.15
CA HIS A 135 -6.23 7.40 -0.60
C HIS A 135 -6.98 8.40 -1.48
N TYR A 136 -7.88 7.92 -2.35
CA TYR A 136 -8.74 8.79 -3.14
C TYR A 136 -9.71 9.61 -2.28
N VAL A 137 -10.36 8.98 -1.27
CA VAL A 137 -11.24 9.70 -0.32
C VAL A 137 -10.46 10.77 0.46
N LYS A 138 -9.23 10.48 0.89
CA LYS A 138 -8.34 11.48 1.52
C LYS A 138 -8.01 12.65 0.58
N PHE A 139 -7.76 12.37 -0.70
CA PHE A 139 -7.57 13.41 -1.71
C PHE A 139 -8.82 14.29 -1.82
N CYS A 140 -10.01 13.70 -1.96
CA CYS A 140 -11.28 14.45 -2.04
C CYS A 140 -11.50 15.33 -0.80
N SER A 141 -11.21 14.81 0.39
CA SER A 141 -11.32 15.56 1.64
C SER A 141 -10.37 16.76 1.68
N ARG A 142 -9.13 16.60 1.20
CA ARG A 142 -8.13 17.69 1.14
C ARG A 142 -8.51 18.83 0.20
N VAL A 143 -9.18 18.53 -0.92
CA VAL A 143 -9.63 19.55 -1.90
C VAL A 143 -11.08 20.02 -1.65
N ASP A 144 -11.67 19.60 -0.53
CA ASP A 144 -13.04 19.91 -0.11
C ASP A 144 -14.10 19.59 -1.18
N VAL A 145 -14.09 18.34 -1.66
CA VAL A 145 -15.11 17.81 -2.57
C VAL A 145 -15.64 16.46 -2.08
N PRO A 146 -16.91 16.12 -2.36
CA PRO A 146 -17.43 14.79 -2.04
C PRO A 146 -16.74 13.71 -2.92
N PRO A 147 -16.51 12.50 -2.38
CA PRO A 147 -15.83 11.42 -3.10
C PRO A 147 -16.67 10.82 -4.25
N PHE A 148 -18.00 10.92 -4.19
CA PHE A 148 -18.87 10.45 -5.26
C PHE A 148 -19.57 11.62 -5.98
N PRO A 149 -19.88 11.48 -7.29
CA PRO A 149 -19.55 10.34 -8.15
C PRO A 149 -18.06 10.26 -8.47
N ILE A 150 -17.54 9.03 -8.64
CA ILE A 150 -16.16 8.82 -9.09
C ILE A 150 -16.14 8.83 -10.62
N THR A 151 -15.73 9.94 -11.21
CA THR A 151 -15.63 10.10 -12.67
C THR A 151 -14.18 9.97 -13.16
N HIS A 152 -13.99 9.70 -14.46
CA HIS A 152 -12.65 9.70 -15.07
C HIS A 152 -11.90 11.01 -14.84
N THR A 153 -12.61 12.14 -14.86
CA THR A 153 -12.09 13.48 -14.56
C THR A 153 -11.47 13.54 -13.16
N MET A 154 -12.19 13.08 -12.13
CA MET A 154 -11.70 13.07 -10.75
C MET A 154 -10.55 12.07 -10.56
N MET A 155 -10.62 10.89 -11.20
CA MET A 155 -9.53 9.91 -11.19
C MET A 155 -8.25 10.46 -11.82
N ALA A 156 -8.36 11.25 -12.91
CA ALA A 156 -7.24 11.90 -13.58
C ALA A 156 -6.55 12.91 -12.65
N LEU A 157 -7.32 13.82 -12.05
CA LEU A 157 -6.80 14.85 -11.16
C LEU A 157 -6.11 14.24 -9.93
N TRP A 158 -6.73 13.23 -9.31
CA TRP A 158 -6.12 12.49 -8.21
C TRP A 158 -4.81 11.80 -8.61
N SER A 159 -4.79 11.12 -9.76
CA SER A 159 -3.59 10.44 -10.25
C SER A 159 -2.44 11.43 -10.51
N TYR A 160 -2.78 12.60 -11.05
CA TYR A 160 -1.81 13.66 -11.35
C TYR A 160 -1.22 14.28 -10.08
N GLU A 161 -2.06 14.59 -9.10
CA GLU A 161 -1.63 15.10 -7.79
C GLU A 161 -0.70 14.10 -7.08
N LYS A 162 -1.08 12.81 -7.06
CA LYS A 162 -0.26 11.77 -6.46
C LYS A 162 1.13 11.65 -7.09
N CYS A 163 1.20 11.74 -8.42
CA CYS A 163 2.46 11.72 -9.14
C CYS A 163 3.32 12.97 -8.88
N SER A 164 2.71 14.10 -8.52
CA SER A 164 3.43 15.34 -8.21
C SER A 164 4.22 15.20 -6.90
N ASN A 165 3.67 14.48 -5.92
CA ASN A 165 4.29 14.24 -4.61
C ASN A 165 5.42 13.18 -4.63
N ARG A 166 5.85 12.71 -5.80
CA ARG A 166 6.88 11.66 -5.96
C ARG A 166 6.60 10.32 -5.26
N GLU A 167 5.39 10.07 -4.77
CA GLU A 167 5.02 8.81 -4.09
C GLU A 167 5.03 7.57 -5.01
N GLY A 168 5.33 7.76 -6.30
CA GLY A 168 5.23 6.72 -7.29
C GLY A 168 3.78 6.35 -7.58
N TYR A 169 3.53 5.95 -8.82
CA TYR A 169 2.22 5.51 -9.23
C TYR A 169 2.08 4.00 -9.02
N SER A 170 1.10 3.58 -8.24
CA SER A 170 0.73 2.16 -8.12
C SER A 170 -0.46 1.86 -9.01
N THR A 171 -0.27 1.02 -10.02
CA THR A 171 -1.34 0.50 -10.89
C THR A 171 -2.50 -0.08 -10.07
N THR A 172 -2.19 -0.67 -8.92
CA THR A 172 -3.15 -1.24 -7.97
C THR A 172 -4.14 -0.20 -7.45
N TYR A 173 -3.71 1.06 -7.25
CA TYR A 173 -4.58 2.12 -6.76
C TYR A 173 -5.62 2.56 -7.78
N LYS A 174 -5.26 2.66 -9.07
CA LYS A 174 -6.24 2.91 -10.13
C LYS A 174 -7.24 1.79 -10.25
N VAL A 175 -6.79 0.54 -10.19
CA VAL A 175 -7.71 -0.60 -10.21
C VAL A 175 -8.69 -0.50 -9.04
N GLY A 176 -8.20 -0.21 -7.83
CA GLY A 176 -9.09 0.00 -6.67
C GLY A 176 -10.11 1.10 -6.87
N VAL A 177 -9.69 2.29 -7.31
CA VAL A 177 -10.63 3.41 -7.53
C VAL A 177 -11.59 3.15 -8.70
N GLY A 178 -11.14 2.46 -9.76
CA GLY A 178 -12.01 2.04 -10.86
C GLY A 178 -13.09 1.07 -10.39
N LEU A 179 -12.73 0.09 -9.56
CA LEU A 179 -13.70 -0.84 -8.96
C LEU A 179 -14.71 -0.12 -8.06
N ALA A 180 -14.26 0.87 -7.29
CA ALA A 180 -15.15 1.70 -6.49
C ALA A 180 -16.10 2.52 -7.37
N ALA A 181 -15.61 3.06 -8.50
CA ALA A 181 -16.41 3.78 -9.46
C ALA A 181 -17.51 2.88 -10.05
N ASP A 182 -17.15 1.66 -10.48
CA ASP A 182 -18.08 0.70 -11.06
C ASP A 182 -19.18 0.29 -10.06
N ALA A 183 -18.81 0.04 -8.81
CA ALA A 183 -19.75 -0.33 -7.75
C ALA A 183 -20.81 0.75 -7.49
N ALA A 184 -20.39 2.03 -7.45
CA ALA A 184 -21.30 3.14 -7.18
C ALA A 184 -21.98 3.74 -8.43
N LYS A 185 -21.50 3.43 -9.65
CA LYS A 185 -21.88 4.12 -10.90
C LYS A 185 -23.40 4.25 -11.10
N HIS A 186 -24.12 3.16 -10.93
CA HIS A 186 -25.56 3.08 -11.19
C HIS A 186 -26.40 4.03 -10.30
N LEU A 187 -25.89 4.41 -9.12
CA LEU A 187 -26.54 5.34 -8.21
C LEU A 187 -26.49 6.79 -8.72
N TRP A 188 -25.53 7.11 -9.58
CA TRP A 188 -25.25 8.48 -10.02
C TRP A 188 -25.60 8.74 -11.48
N THR A 189 -25.69 7.72 -12.32
CA THR A 189 -25.82 7.87 -13.78
C THR A 189 -27.04 8.64 -14.25
N SER A 190 -28.10 8.73 -13.44
CA SER A 190 -29.32 9.50 -13.75
C SER A 190 -29.30 10.92 -13.19
N LEU A 191 -28.31 11.27 -12.37
CA LEU A 191 -28.26 12.56 -11.69
C LEU A 191 -27.58 13.62 -12.58
N PRO A 192 -28.10 14.86 -12.65
CA PRO A 192 -27.52 15.93 -13.47
C PRO A 192 -26.04 16.21 -13.16
N VAL A 193 -25.64 16.12 -11.88
CA VAL A 193 -24.24 16.33 -11.47
C VAL A 193 -23.27 15.32 -12.09
N PHE A 194 -23.71 14.07 -12.29
CA PHE A 194 -22.88 13.07 -12.96
C PHE A 194 -22.65 13.43 -14.42
N HIS A 195 -23.71 13.88 -15.11
CA HIS A 195 -23.60 14.32 -16.50
C HIS A 195 -22.70 15.55 -16.65
N ALA A 196 -22.84 16.54 -15.76
CA ALA A 196 -21.97 17.72 -15.74
C ALA A 196 -20.49 17.32 -15.54
N MET A 197 -20.21 16.44 -14.56
CA MET A 197 -18.86 15.93 -14.32
C MET A 197 -18.29 15.12 -15.50
N HIS A 198 -19.14 14.37 -16.20
CA HIS A 198 -18.78 13.57 -17.37
C HIS A 198 -18.41 14.44 -18.58
N GLN A 199 -18.99 15.65 -18.72
CA GLN A 199 -18.69 16.55 -19.84
C GLN A 199 -17.26 17.09 -19.85
N PHE A 200 -16.61 17.21 -18.68
CA PHE A 200 -15.21 17.64 -18.63
C PHE A 200 -14.26 16.65 -19.32
N HIS A 201 -14.59 15.36 -19.29
CA HIS A 201 -13.73 14.33 -19.86
C HIS A 201 -14.49 13.01 -20.14
N PRO A 202 -15.30 12.94 -21.21
CA PRO A 202 -16.15 11.77 -21.47
C PRO A 202 -15.35 10.47 -21.71
N ASP A 203 -14.22 10.57 -22.41
CA ASP A 203 -13.55 9.39 -22.96
C ASP A 203 -12.46 8.77 -22.06
N GLY A 204 -12.22 9.34 -20.87
CA GLY A 204 -11.13 8.94 -19.98
C GLY A 204 -9.69 9.00 -20.54
N ILE A 205 -9.49 9.50 -21.76
CA ILE A 205 -8.20 9.71 -22.46
C ILE A 205 -7.13 10.33 -21.56
N ALA A 206 -7.41 11.40 -20.79
CA ALA A 206 -6.42 12.03 -19.91
C ALA A 206 -5.82 11.03 -18.90
N VAL A 207 -6.66 10.23 -18.23
CA VAL A 207 -6.20 9.17 -17.32
C VAL A 207 -5.33 8.18 -18.08
N TRP A 208 -5.78 7.75 -19.25
CA TRP A 208 -5.08 6.71 -20.01
C TRP A 208 -3.73 7.18 -20.57
N GLU A 209 -3.66 8.36 -21.18
CA GLU A 209 -2.43 8.93 -21.73
C GLU A 209 -1.40 9.17 -20.63
N PHE A 210 -1.80 9.85 -19.56
CA PHE A 210 -0.92 10.19 -18.44
C PHE A 210 -0.26 8.95 -17.84
N LEU A 211 -1.04 7.88 -17.63
CA LEU A 211 -0.53 6.65 -17.05
C LEU A 211 0.37 5.84 -17.98
N ARG A 212 0.28 6.06 -19.29
CA ARG A 212 1.18 5.43 -20.26
C ARG A 212 2.49 6.19 -20.45
N GLU A 213 2.58 7.45 -20.02
CA GLU A 213 3.79 8.26 -20.18
C GLU A 213 5.04 7.67 -19.50
N PRO A 214 4.99 7.20 -18.23
CA PRO A 214 6.16 6.61 -17.58
C PRO A 214 6.70 5.41 -18.36
N GLN A 215 5.81 4.58 -18.94
CA GLN A 215 6.19 3.43 -19.75
C GLN A 215 6.89 3.86 -21.05
N ARG A 216 6.43 4.94 -21.69
CA ARG A 216 7.08 5.51 -22.88
C ARG A 216 8.47 6.05 -22.55
N ARG A 217 8.65 6.72 -21.40
CA ARG A 217 9.97 7.23 -20.97
C ARG A 217 10.96 6.09 -20.70
N LYS A 218 10.51 5.02 -20.05
CA LYS A 218 11.33 3.81 -19.83
C LYS A 218 11.78 3.19 -21.17
N ASN A 219 10.86 3.02 -22.11
CA ASN A 219 11.17 2.44 -23.42
C ASN A 219 12.05 3.35 -24.30
N ALA A 220 11.90 4.67 -24.20
CA ALA A 220 12.76 5.62 -24.91
C ALA A 220 14.18 5.65 -24.34
N SER A 221 14.32 5.58 -23.01
CA SER A 221 15.63 5.52 -22.33
C SER A 221 16.39 4.23 -22.66
N SER A 222 15.71 3.08 -22.72
CA SER A 222 16.36 1.82 -23.10
C SER A 222 16.82 1.80 -24.55
N LYS A 223 16.10 2.49 -25.47
CA LYS A 223 16.47 2.55 -26.89
C LYS A 223 17.63 3.53 -27.16
N ALA A 224 17.72 4.62 -26.41
CA ALA A 224 18.83 5.58 -26.56
C ALA A 224 20.18 5.03 -26.06
N SER A 225 20.17 4.04 -25.17
CA SER A 225 21.39 3.44 -24.62
C SER A 225 22.03 2.35 -25.51
N SER A 226 21.28 1.76 -26.45
CA SER A 226 21.83 0.69 -27.30
C SER A 226 22.59 1.21 -28.52
N ASP A 227 22.19 2.36 -29.07
CA ASP A 227 22.79 2.89 -30.30
C ASP A 227 24.10 3.67 -30.06
N SER A 228 24.37 4.11 -28.82
CA SER A 228 25.62 4.79 -28.47
C SER A 228 26.75 3.83 -28.09
N ALA A 229 26.44 2.58 -27.71
CA ALA A 229 27.46 1.57 -27.41
C ALA A 229 28.03 0.88 -28.66
N ALA A 230 27.27 0.81 -29.76
CA ALA A 230 27.70 0.12 -30.97
C ALA A 230 28.69 0.92 -31.84
N LYS A 231 28.80 2.25 -31.67
CA LYS A 231 29.70 3.09 -32.49
C LYS A 231 31.07 3.37 -31.88
N THR A 232 31.32 2.99 -30.62
CA THR A 232 32.60 3.26 -29.95
C THR A 232 33.56 2.07 -29.93
N ALA A 233 33.15 0.90 -30.43
CA ALA A 233 34.02 -0.29 -30.50
C ALA A 233 34.95 -0.33 -31.74
N SER A 234 34.87 0.65 -32.66
CA SER A 234 35.59 0.58 -33.94
C SER A 234 36.86 1.44 -34.04
N LYS A 235 37.21 2.28 -33.07
CA LYS A 235 38.43 3.10 -33.22
C LYS A 235 39.12 3.38 -31.90
N GLN A 236 40.42 3.05 -31.91
CA GLN A 236 41.52 3.74 -31.24
C GLN A 236 42.24 2.94 -30.15
N ARG A 237 43.01 1.95 -30.63
CA ARG A 237 44.23 1.46 -29.99
C ARG A 237 45.30 2.56 -30.17
N ARG A 238 45.77 3.23 -29.10
CA ARG A 238 47.08 3.92 -28.96
C ARG A 238 47.27 4.53 -27.55
N PRO A 239 48.51 4.88 -27.14
CA PRO A 239 49.12 4.35 -25.93
C PRO A 239 49.09 5.29 -24.72
N ARG A 240 49.21 4.61 -23.57
CA ARG A 240 49.35 5.08 -22.19
C ARG A 240 50.39 6.20 -22.06
N HIS A 241 49.94 7.42 -21.77
CA HIS A 241 50.79 8.48 -21.25
C HIS A 241 50.52 8.68 -19.75
N GLU A 242 51.61 8.55 -19.03
CA GLU A 242 51.85 8.81 -17.62
C GLU A 242 51.39 10.22 -17.20
N ARG A 243 50.62 10.31 -16.12
CA ARG A 243 50.30 11.58 -15.44
C ARG A 243 50.56 11.45 -13.95
N GLN A 244 51.39 12.39 -13.48
CA GLN A 244 51.77 12.64 -12.09
C GLN A 244 50.58 13.01 -11.18
N PRO A 245 50.71 12.83 -9.85
CA PRO A 245 49.67 13.16 -8.90
C PRO A 245 49.71 14.65 -8.50
N LEU A 246 48.57 15.33 -8.64
CA LEU A 246 48.31 16.63 -8.01
C LEU A 246 47.68 16.40 -6.63
N ALA A 247 48.28 17.03 -5.62
CA ALA A 247 47.79 17.08 -4.25
C ALA A 247 46.43 17.81 -4.17
N ALA A 248 45.47 17.20 -3.48
CA ALA A 248 44.21 17.84 -3.11
C ALA A 248 44.26 18.20 -1.62
N SER A 249 44.26 19.50 -1.35
CA SER A 249 43.87 20.10 -0.07
C SER A 249 42.39 20.45 -0.18
N PHE A 250 41.57 19.90 0.73
CA PHE A 250 40.19 20.33 0.94
C PHE A 250 39.90 20.30 2.44
N ASP A 251 40.04 21.45 3.08
CA ASP A 251 39.37 21.75 4.34
C ASP A 251 37.88 22.00 4.07
N SER A 252 37.01 21.30 4.79
CA SER A 252 35.58 21.57 4.80
C SER A 252 35.08 21.58 6.23
N ALA A 253 34.87 22.79 6.73
CA ALA A 253 34.27 23.10 8.00
C ALA A 253 32.78 22.70 8.01
N ALA A 254 32.41 21.76 8.87
CA ALA A 254 31.03 21.40 9.14
C ALA A 254 30.41 22.39 10.12
N LYS A 255 29.37 23.11 9.68
CA LYS A 255 28.50 23.91 10.55
C LYS A 255 27.43 23.02 11.17
N SER A 256 27.49 22.95 12.50
CA SER A 256 26.52 22.34 13.40
C SER A 256 25.19 23.13 13.39
N SER A 257 24.07 22.44 13.17
CA SER A 257 22.71 22.98 13.34
C SER A 257 22.04 22.25 14.49
N LYS A 258 21.65 23.06 15.49
CA LYS A 258 20.93 22.74 16.73
C LYS A 258 19.68 21.89 16.52
N ASP A 259 19.53 20.89 17.37
CA ASP A 259 18.31 20.15 17.64
C ASP A 259 17.28 21.01 18.38
N THR A 260 16.02 20.86 17.98
CA THR A 260 14.83 21.42 18.64
C THR A 260 14.13 20.28 19.39
N GLU A 261 13.97 20.47 20.70
CA GLU A 261 13.22 19.62 21.62
C GLU A 261 11.76 19.40 21.16
N SER A 262 11.26 18.16 21.28
CA SER A 262 9.83 17.87 21.20
C SER A 262 9.37 17.20 22.48
N GLU A 263 8.44 17.89 23.16
CA GLU A 263 7.79 17.53 24.42
C GLU A 263 7.07 16.19 24.41
N ASN A 264 7.17 15.54 25.57
CA ASN A 264 6.38 14.42 26.06
C ASN A 264 4.88 14.75 26.13
N THR A 265 4.04 13.91 25.53
CA THR A 265 2.63 13.77 25.93
C THR A 265 2.35 12.36 26.42
N ASN A 266 2.20 12.26 27.74
CA ASN A 266 1.66 11.11 28.45
C ASN A 266 0.19 10.90 28.10
N ALA A 267 -0.21 9.68 27.75
CA ALA A 267 -1.60 9.25 27.74
C ALA A 267 -1.77 8.05 28.68
N PRO A 268 -2.80 8.03 29.55
CA PRO A 268 -2.96 7.00 30.57
C PRO A 268 -3.52 5.70 29.99
N ASP A 269 -2.88 4.63 30.43
CA ASP A 269 -3.24 3.22 30.29
C ASP A 269 -4.53 2.92 31.07
N ASN A 270 -5.49 2.27 30.41
CA ASN A 270 -6.76 1.88 31.02
C ASN A 270 -7.18 0.50 30.53
N GLY A 271 -6.71 -0.52 31.25
CA GLY A 271 -7.60 -1.51 31.86
C GLY A 271 -8.30 -2.53 30.96
N ASN A 272 -7.77 -3.75 31.02
CA ASN A 272 -8.53 -4.94 31.43
C ASN A 272 -9.53 -5.54 30.42
N ARG A 273 -9.07 -6.52 29.62
CA ARG A 273 -9.94 -7.57 29.06
C ARG A 273 -9.30 -8.94 29.23
N GLY A 274 -10.05 -9.81 29.89
CA GLY A 274 -9.65 -11.15 30.30
C GLY A 274 -9.22 -12.03 29.12
N HIS A 275 -8.04 -12.62 29.28
CA HIS A 275 -7.57 -13.71 28.44
C HIS A 275 -8.36 -14.98 28.76
N GLY A 276 -9.28 -15.34 27.86
CA GLY A 276 -9.62 -16.74 27.69
C GLY A 276 -8.35 -17.50 27.27
N LEU A 277 -8.16 -18.70 27.81
CA LEU A 277 -7.10 -19.64 27.47
C LEU A 277 -7.25 -20.07 25.99
N GLY A 278 -6.91 -19.17 25.08
CA GLY A 278 -6.63 -19.49 23.70
C GLY A 278 -5.33 -20.25 23.69
N GLU A 279 -5.40 -21.52 23.28
CA GLU A 279 -4.27 -22.35 22.88
C GLU A 279 -3.25 -21.46 22.15
N LYS A 280 -2.06 -21.29 22.75
CA LYS A 280 -0.99 -20.47 22.17
C LYS A 280 -0.68 -21.10 20.82
N VAL A 281 -1.14 -20.47 19.75
CA VAL A 281 -0.74 -20.80 18.39
C VAL A 281 0.77 -20.59 18.36
N GLU A 282 1.52 -21.68 18.35
CA GLU A 282 2.98 -21.62 18.30
C GLU A 282 3.38 -20.81 17.06
N ASP A 283 4.22 -19.80 17.25
CA ASP A 283 4.73 -18.89 16.22
C ASP A 283 5.73 -19.59 15.25
N ALA A 284 5.62 -20.91 15.11
CA ALA A 284 6.46 -21.72 14.27
C ALA A 284 5.99 -21.70 12.81
N LEU A 285 6.95 -21.79 11.87
CA LEU A 285 6.65 -21.96 10.46
C LEU A 285 5.82 -23.23 10.23
N PRO A 286 4.76 -23.18 9.39
CA PRO A 286 4.02 -24.37 8.98
C PRO A 286 4.94 -25.48 8.47
N VAL A 287 4.90 -26.65 9.12
CA VAL A 287 5.70 -27.82 8.77
C VAL A 287 5.12 -28.52 7.55
N VAL A 288 5.95 -29.26 6.80
CA VAL A 288 5.48 -30.10 5.67
C VAL A 288 4.34 -31.00 6.14
N ASN A 289 3.25 -31.06 5.36
CA ASN A 289 2.03 -31.83 5.65
C ASN A 289 1.20 -31.40 6.87
N SER A 290 1.53 -30.28 7.53
CA SER A 290 0.63 -29.65 8.51
C SER A 290 -0.72 -29.37 7.86
N ALA A 291 -1.82 -29.74 8.53
CA ALA A 291 -3.15 -29.74 7.96
C ALA A 291 -4.02 -28.64 8.57
N TYR A 292 -4.69 -27.88 7.71
CA TYR A 292 -5.49 -26.71 8.05
C TYR A 292 -6.87 -26.82 7.42
N ASN A 293 -7.87 -26.21 8.02
CA ASN A 293 -9.25 -26.27 7.52
C ASN A 293 -9.44 -25.36 6.29
N SER A 294 -8.60 -24.34 6.13
CA SER A 294 -8.69 -23.41 5.02
C SER A 294 -7.32 -22.87 4.58
N MET A 295 -7.25 -22.38 3.35
CA MET A 295 -6.08 -21.65 2.85
C MET A 295 -5.79 -20.38 3.68
N THR A 296 -6.83 -19.78 4.27
CA THR A 296 -6.71 -18.61 5.14
C THR A 296 -5.98 -18.94 6.45
N GLU A 297 -6.18 -20.14 7.01
CA GLU A 297 -5.45 -20.59 8.21
C GLU A 297 -3.97 -20.80 7.91
N ILE A 298 -3.63 -21.42 6.76
CA ILE A 298 -2.23 -21.53 6.32
C ILE A 298 -1.60 -20.15 6.17
N TYR A 299 -2.31 -19.23 5.51
CA TYR A 299 -1.84 -17.86 5.33
C TYR A 299 -1.56 -17.16 6.66
N LYS A 300 -2.48 -17.27 7.62
CA LYS A 300 -2.31 -16.71 8.98
C LYS A 300 -1.10 -17.32 9.69
N ALA A 301 -0.91 -18.63 9.61
CA ALA A 301 0.23 -19.30 10.22
C ALA A 301 1.57 -18.81 9.62
N TYR A 302 1.66 -18.64 8.29
CA TYR A 302 2.84 -18.04 7.68
C TYR A 302 3.04 -16.57 8.06
N VAL A 303 1.98 -15.77 8.16
CA VAL A 303 2.08 -14.37 8.60
C VAL A 303 2.60 -14.30 10.04
N ALA A 304 2.05 -15.11 10.94
CA ALA A 304 2.46 -15.20 12.34
C ALA A 304 3.93 -15.63 12.48
N ALA A 305 4.38 -16.59 11.68
CA ALA A 305 5.77 -17.06 11.74
C ALA A 305 6.78 -16.13 11.04
N ILE A 306 6.44 -15.53 9.90
CA ILE A 306 7.41 -14.81 9.05
C ILE A 306 7.48 -13.33 9.38
N VAL A 307 6.34 -12.67 9.66
CA VAL A 307 6.32 -11.21 9.87
C VAL A 307 7.15 -10.78 11.09
N PRO A 308 7.01 -11.42 12.27
CA PRO A 308 7.78 -11.03 13.45
C PRO A 308 9.29 -11.29 13.28
N VAL A 309 9.67 -12.39 12.64
CA VAL A 309 11.08 -12.80 12.51
C VAL A 309 11.79 -12.01 11.41
N TYR A 310 11.17 -11.86 10.24
CA TYR A 310 11.85 -11.32 9.05
C TYR A 310 11.41 -9.90 8.68
N GLY A 311 10.29 -9.39 9.23
CA GLY A 311 9.67 -8.15 8.76
C GLY A 311 9.23 -8.27 7.30
N ILE A 312 8.85 -9.47 6.86
CA ILE A 312 8.46 -9.76 5.49
C ILE A 312 7.01 -10.21 5.48
N SER A 313 6.15 -9.41 4.82
CA SER A 313 4.79 -9.84 4.54
C SER A 313 4.80 -10.92 3.46
N VAL A 314 3.89 -11.90 3.60
CA VAL A 314 3.61 -12.90 2.57
C VAL A 314 2.27 -12.62 1.90
N MET A 315 2.07 -13.15 0.71
CA MET A 315 0.81 -13.06 -0.04
C MET A 315 0.47 -14.39 -0.72
N PRO A 316 -0.81 -14.82 -0.70
CA PRO A 316 -1.26 -15.93 -1.52
C PRO A 316 -1.39 -15.48 -2.98
N LEU A 317 -0.98 -16.35 -3.90
CA LEU A 317 -1.00 -16.22 -5.35
C LEU A 317 -1.67 -17.45 -5.95
N ASN A 318 -2.42 -17.23 -7.03
CA ASN A 318 -3.02 -18.29 -7.86
C ASN A 318 -3.78 -19.34 -7.06
N ALA A 319 -4.51 -18.93 -6.02
CA ALA A 319 -5.33 -19.84 -5.23
C ALA A 319 -6.50 -20.36 -6.07
N THR A 320 -6.50 -21.67 -6.32
CA THR A 320 -7.60 -22.43 -6.91
C THR A 320 -8.32 -23.23 -5.81
N GLN A 321 -9.33 -24.02 -6.17
CA GLN A 321 -10.03 -24.89 -5.22
C GLN A 321 -9.13 -25.97 -4.59
N ASN A 322 -8.02 -26.32 -5.25
CA ASN A 322 -7.18 -27.47 -4.87
C ASN A 322 -5.70 -27.13 -4.63
N GLN A 323 -5.25 -25.92 -5.00
CA GLN A 323 -3.86 -25.51 -4.81
C GLN A 323 -3.76 -24.01 -4.61
N ALA A 324 -2.71 -23.56 -3.93
CA ALA A 324 -2.36 -22.16 -3.81
C ALA A 324 -0.86 -22.01 -3.57
N ILE A 325 -0.34 -20.83 -3.88
CA ILE A 325 1.08 -20.51 -3.73
C ILE A 325 1.19 -19.35 -2.76
N ILE A 326 1.98 -19.44 -1.70
CA ILE A 326 2.30 -18.30 -0.84
C ILE A 326 3.69 -17.79 -1.22
N ARG A 327 3.81 -16.49 -1.48
CA ARG A 327 5.09 -15.85 -1.82
C ARG A 327 5.39 -14.69 -0.89
N CYS A 328 6.66 -14.33 -0.84
CA CYS A 328 7.10 -13.07 -0.26
C CYS A 328 6.49 -11.88 -1.03
N ASN A 329 5.93 -10.91 -0.31
CA ASN A 329 5.28 -9.71 -0.86
C ASN A 329 6.31 -8.66 -1.36
N ARG A 330 7.62 -8.92 -1.23
CA ARG A 330 8.68 -8.06 -1.79
C ARG A 330 8.83 -8.34 -3.30
N SER A 331 7.83 -7.98 -4.10
CA SER A 331 7.84 -8.18 -5.56
C SER A 331 8.65 -7.13 -6.34
N HIS A 332 9.22 -6.11 -5.68
CA HIS A 332 9.80 -4.94 -6.36
C HIS A 332 11.21 -4.51 -5.91
N TYR A 333 11.93 -5.32 -5.13
CA TYR A 333 13.32 -4.98 -4.84
C TYR A 333 14.20 -5.20 -6.10
N THR A 334 14.59 -4.10 -6.73
CA THR A 334 15.39 -4.01 -7.95
C THR A 334 16.85 -4.49 -7.79
N GLY A 335 17.21 -5.05 -6.64
CA GLY A 335 18.57 -5.52 -6.32
C GLY A 335 18.86 -6.98 -6.66
N TYR A 336 17.83 -7.82 -6.87
CA TYR A 336 18.05 -9.21 -7.31
C TYR A 336 18.08 -9.29 -8.84
N ALA A 337 19.09 -9.95 -9.40
CA ALA A 337 19.29 -10.11 -10.85
C ALA A 337 18.09 -10.75 -11.60
N ARG A 338 17.11 -11.31 -10.89
CA ARG A 338 15.87 -11.90 -11.44
C ARG A 338 14.57 -11.25 -10.94
N GLY A 339 14.62 -10.12 -10.23
CA GLY A 339 13.46 -9.26 -9.98
C GLY A 339 12.35 -9.78 -9.05
N SER A 340 12.52 -10.92 -8.37
CA SER A 340 11.58 -11.37 -7.33
C SER A 340 12.25 -12.26 -6.29
N CYS A 341 11.73 -12.25 -5.05
CA CYS A 341 12.20 -13.12 -3.97
C CYS A 341 11.95 -14.60 -4.33
N PRO A 342 12.96 -15.49 -4.19
CA PRO A 342 12.83 -16.90 -4.56
C PRO A 342 12.00 -17.73 -3.57
N TRP A 343 11.67 -17.18 -2.40
CA TRP A 343 10.90 -17.90 -1.39
C TRP A 343 9.45 -18.09 -1.85
N VAL A 344 9.01 -19.35 -1.86
CA VAL A 344 7.67 -19.77 -2.26
C VAL A 344 7.27 -20.97 -1.40
N ALA A 345 6.06 -20.98 -0.86
CA ALA A 345 5.44 -22.14 -0.24
C ALA A 345 4.26 -22.62 -1.11
N PHE A 346 4.24 -23.91 -1.44
CA PHE A 346 3.11 -24.50 -2.17
C PHE A 346 2.14 -25.13 -1.18
N CYS A 347 0.86 -24.88 -1.39
CA CYS A 347 -0.22 -25.40 -0.57
C CYS A 347 -1.14 -26.20 -1.48
N ARG A 348 -1.59 -27.39 -1.05
CA ARG A 348 -2.57 -28.18 -1.79
C ARG A 348 -3.67 -28.70 -0.89
N ARG A 349 -4.85 -28.91 -1.46
CA ARG A 349 -5.99 -29.50 -0.76
C ARG A 349 -5.94 -31.01 -0.87
N ARG A 350 -6.02 -31.69 0.28
CA ARG A 350 -6.16 -33.14 0.38
C ARG A 350 -7.58 -33.58 0.01
N PRO A 351 -7.79 -34.88 -0.32
CA PRO A 351 -9.12 -35.43 -0.59
C PRO A 351 -10.11 -35.29 0.58
N ASP A 352 -9.60 -35.25 1.82
CA ASP A 352 -10.39 -34.99 3.04
C ASP A 352 -10.84 -33.52 3.18
N GLY A 353 -10.52 -32.68 2.21
CA GLY A 353 -10.90 -31.27 2.16
C GLY A 353 -9.97 -30.34 2.95
N LYS A 354 -8.99 -30.86 3.69
CA LYS A 354 -8.02 -30.04 4.44
C LYS A 354 -6.90 -29.53 3.52
N TRP A 355 -6.37 -28.37 3.83
CA TRP A 355 -5.22 -27.79 3.16
C TRP A 355 -3.93 -28.22 3.83
N ILE A 356 -2.91 -28.55 3.04
CA ILE A 356 -1.57 -28.88 3.55
C ILE A 356 -0.49 -28.08 2.85
N VAL A 357 0.62 -27.88 3.56
CA VAL A 357 1.86 -27.34 3.00
C VAL A 357 2.65 -28.46 2.32
N ASP A 358 2.93 -28.28 1.02
CA ASP A 358 3.66 -29.25 0.18
C ASP A 358 4.98 -28.64 -0.32
N PHE A 359 6.09 -29.09 0.26
CA PHE A 359 7.42 -28.64 -0.19
C PHE A 359 7.98 -29.50 -1.33
N ARG A 360 7.36 -30.63 -1.71
CA ARG A 360 7.86 -31.51 -2.79
C ARG A 360 7.68 -30.89 -4.17
N THR A 361 6.73 -29.96 -4.32
CA THR A 361 6.50 -29.26 -5.59
C THR A 361 7.59 -28.24 -5.93
N LEU A 362 8.38 -27.77 -4.95
CA LEU A 362 9.51 -26.84 -5.17
C LEU A 362 10.58 -27.46 -6.09
N ALA A 363 10.90 -28.75 -5.89
CA ALA A 363 11.92 -29.44 -6.70
C ALA A 363 11.52 -29.51 -8.18
N ARG A 364 10.24 -29.77 -8.49
CA ARG A 364 9.72 -29.85 -9.86
C ARG A 364 9.53 -28.48 -10.51
N ALA A 365 9.10 -27.47 -9.74
CA ALA A 365 8.91 -26.11 -10.25
C ALA A 365 10.23 -25.43 -10.62
N VAL A 366 11.33 -25.71 -9.92
CA VAL A 366 12.67 -25.21 -10.24
C VAL A 366 13.24 -25.89 -11.50
N GLN A 367 12.80 -27.11 -11.82
CA GLN A 367 13.22 -27.85 -13.02
C GLN A 367 12.43 -27.48 -14.29
N GLY A 368 11.47 -26.56 -14.22
CA GLY A 368 10.76 -26.04 -15.40
C GLY A 368 9.69 -26.96 -15.98
N ASP A 369 9.30 -28.02 -15.28
CA ASP A 369 8.47 -29.08 -15.83
C ASP A 369 7.00 -28.93 -15.39
N PHE A 370 6.27 -28.03 -16.06
CA PHE A 370 4.81 -27.92 -15.97
C PHE A 370 4.12 -28.45 -17.24
N GLY A 371 4.60 -29.59 -17.74
CA GLY A 371 4.04 -30.28 -18.91
C GLY A 371 3.36 -31.61 -18.56
N ARG A 372 2.02 -31.60 -18.52
CA ARG A 372 1.04 -32.73 -18.49
C ARG A 372 0.59 -33.29 -17.12
N PRO A 373 -0.73 -33.46 -16.92
CA PRO A 373 -1.27 -34.22 -15.80
C PRO A 373 -1.36 -35.71 -16.17
N GLY A 374 -0.45 -36.53 -15.61
CA GLY A 374 -0.62 -37.97 -15.51
C GLY A 374 -0.83 -38.33 -14.04
N LEU A 375 -2.03 -38.78 -13.67
CA LEU A 375 -2.31 -39.39 -12.38
C LEU A 375 -1.66 -40.78 -12.36
N GLU A 376 -0.56 -40.94 -11.64
CA GLU A 376 -0.16 -42.26 -11.12
C GLU A 376 0.06 -42.16 -9.60
N THR A 377 -0.72 -42.97 -8.91
CA THR A 377 -0.71 -43.22 -7.47
C THR A 377 0.60 -43.85 -7.05
N TYR A 378 1.38 -43.20 -6.19
CA TYR A 378 2.53 -43.83 -5.53
C TYR A 378 2.29 -43.85 -4.01
N GLN A 379 2.18 -45.08 -3.49
CA GLN A 379 2.24 -45.38 -2.06
C GLN A 379 3.60 -44.93 -1.52
N ALA A 380 3.58 -44.19 -0.42
CA ALA A 380 4.79 -43.74 0.27
C ALA A 380 5.02 -44.64 1.49
N GLU A 381 5.99 -45.54 1.37
CA GLU A 381 6.69 -46.13 2.51
C GLU A 381 7.59 -45.05 3.13
N ALA A 382 7.36 -44.76 4.40
CA ALA A 382 8.09 -43.74 5.14
C ALA A 382 9.42 -44.31 5.66
N VAL A 383 10.49 -44.09 4.91
CA VAL A 383 11.86 -44.18 5.43
C VAL A 383 12.27 -42.79 5.90
N ALA A 384 12.43 -42.62 7.21
CA ALA A 384 12.95 -41.42 7.84
C ALA A 384 14.44 -41.27 7.47
N ALA A 385 14.72 -40.68 6.32
CA ALA A 385 16.05 -40.21 5.99
C ALA A 385 16.26 -38.85 6.69
N GLU A 386 17.12 -38.82 7.70
CA GLU A 386 17.64 -37.57 8.25
C GLU A 386 18.20 -36.72 7.11
N ALA A 387 17.64 -35.53 6.92
CA ALA A 387 18.13 -34.60 5.92
C ALA A 387 19.59 -34.23 6.25
N PRO A 388 20.48 -34.19 5.25
CA PRO A 388 21.87 -33.84 5.48
C PRO A 388 21.95 -32.43 6.08
N ILE A 389 22.49 -32.33 7.29
CA ILE A 389 22.78 -31.06 7.96
C ILE A 389 23.89 -30.38 7.14
N ILE A 390 23.52 -29.42 6.30
CA ILE A 390 24.47 -28.59 5.57
C ILE A 390 25.16 -27.69 6.61
N LYS A 391 26.41 -28.03 6.98
CA LYS A 391 27.25 -27.17 7.80
C LYS A 391 27.67 -25.97 6.94
N VAL A 392 26.97 -24.85 7.11
CA VAL A 392 27.34 -23.57 6.48
C VAL A 392 28.44 -22.93 7.33
N ASP A 393 29.51 -22.45 6.70
CA ASP A 393 30.55 -21.68 7.38
C ASP A 393 29.94 -20.37 7.94
N PRO A 394 30.01 -20.12 9.25
CA PRO A 394 29.48 -18.90 9.85
C PRO A 394 30.01 -17.61 9.22
N ILE A 395 31.28 -17.60 8.79
CA ILE A 395 31.88 -16.42 8.17
C ILE A 395 31.23 -16.15 6.82
N GLU A 396 31.03 -17.19 6.01
CA GLU A 396 30.36 -17.07 4.72
C GLU A 396 28.90 -16.62 4.88
N LEU A 397 28.18 -17.20 5.85
CA LEU A 397 26.81 -16.84 6.19
C LEU A 397 26.67 -15.35 6.55
N VAL A 398 27.44 -14.89 7.53
CA VAL A 398 27.38 -13.52 8.02
C VAL A 398 27.90 -12.54 6.98
N SER A 399 28.91 -12.92 6.18
CA SER A 399 29.40 -12.11 5.07
C SER A 399 28.35 -11.90 4.00
N ALA A 400 27.67 -12.97 3.58
CA ALA A 400 26.58 -12.91 2.61
C ALA A 400 25.43 -12.05 3.13
N PHE A 401 25.08 -12.17 4.41
CA PHE A 401 24.08 -11.32 5.06
C PHE A 401 24.48 -9.84 5.03
N CYS A 402 25.67 -9.50 5.53
CA CYS A 402 26.18 -8.12 5.53
C CYS A 402 26.24 -7.53 4.11
N ALA A 403 26.74 -8.28 3.14
CA ALA A 403 26.79 -7.87 1.73
C ALA A 403 25.40 -7.60 1.15
N SER A 404 24.39 -8.37 1.57
CA SER A 404 22.99 -8.19 1.12
C SER A 404 22.35 -6.91 1.67
N LEU A 405 22.80 -6.43 2.85
CA LEU A 405 22.39 -5.13 3.39
C LEU A 405 23.10 -4.00 2.66
N HIS A 406 24.43 -4.07 2.60
CA HIS A 406 25.27 -3.15 1.84
C HIS A 406 26.69 -3.73 1.68
N PRO A 407 27.32 -3.70 0.48
CA PRO A 407 28.64 -4.32 0.25
C PRO A 407 29.75 -3.87 1.21
N SER A 408 29.72 -2.61 1.67
CA SER A 408 30.72 -2.10 2.62
C SER A 408 30.60 -2.66 4.04
N LEU A 409 29.49 -3.33 4.37
CA LEU A 409 29.26 -3.92 5.69
C LEU A 409 29.95 -5.28 5.86
N THR A 410 30.52 -5.84 4.79
CA THR A 410 31.33 -7.08 4.85
C THR A 410 32.53 -6.96 5.81
N ALA A 411 32.99 -5.74 6.09
CA ALA A 411 34.00 -5.48 7.11
C ALA A 411 33.53 -5.78 8.55
N LEU A 412 32.22 -5.95 8.78
CA LEU A 412 31.66 -6.30 10.09
C LEU A 412 31.53 -7.81 10.31
N THR A 413 31.79 -8.64 9.29
CA THR A 413 31.61 -10.09 9.38
C THR A 413 32.40 -10.72 10.52
N GLU A 414 33.72 -10.58 10.51
CA GLU A 414 34.58 -11.15 11.56
C GLU A 414 34.30 -10.58 12.96
N PRO A 415 34.05 -9.26 13.14
CA PRO A 415 33.61 -8.74 14.42
C PRO A 415 32.33 -9.41 14.93
N LEU A 416 31.30 -9.56 14.08
CA LEU A 416 30.00 -10.12 14.46
C LEU A 416 30.11 -11.61 14.81
N VAL A 417 30.81 -12.40 14.00
CA VAL A 417 31.05 -13.83 14.28
C VAL A 417 31.80 -14.00 15.60
N ALA A 418 32.82 -13.18 15.85
CA ALA A 418 33.57 -13.24 17.11
C ALA A 418 32.76 -12.82 18.34
N ASP A 419 31.66 -12.09 18.16
CA ASP A 419 30.72 -11.72 19.22
C ASP A 419 29.57 -12.74 19.38
N GLY A 420 29.67 -13.89 18.72
CA GLY A 420 28.68 -14.98 18.81
C GLY A 420 27.50 -14.86 17.85
N VAL A 421 27.56 -13.94 16.87
CA VAL A 421 26.55 -13.85 15.80
C VAL A 421 27.02 -14.71 14.63
N ASP A 422 26.90 -16.03 14.78
CA ASP A 422 27.46 -17.04 13.86
C ASP A 422 26.39 -17.93 13.19
N SER A 423 25.12 -17.61 13.41
CA SER A 423 23.94 -18.38 12.96
C SER A 423 22.83 -17.49 12.42
N PHE A 424 21.86 -18.10 11.71
CA PHE A 424 20.67 -17.38 11.23
C PHE A 424 19.86 -16.82 12.40
N GLU A 425 19.77 -17.58 13.49
CA GLU A 425 19.08 -17.23 14.74
C GLU A 425 19.76 -16.02 15.39
N GLY A 426 21.10 -16.00 15.45
CA GLY A 426 21.86 -14.85 15.96
C GLY A 426 21.62 -13.59 15.14
N LEU A 427 21.64 -13.69 13.80
CA LEU A 427 21.34 -12.57 12.90
C LEU A 427 19.90 -12.07 13.03
N ALA A 428 18.94 -12.99 13.22
CA ALA A 428 17.53 -12.64 13.45
C ALA A 428 17.32 -11.95 14.80
N ALA A 429 17.98 -12.44 15.86
CA ALA A 429 17.89 -11.88 17.21
C ALA A 429 18.30 -10.39 17.24
N LEU A 430 19.30 -10.00 16.46
CA LEU A 430 19.72 -8.59 16.34
C LEU A 430 18.60 -7.65 15.88
N ARG A 431 17.62 -8.13 15.09
CA ARG A 431 16.50 -7.27 14.63
C ARG A 431 15.53 -6.94 15.77
N VAL A 432 15.37 -7.87 16.72
CA VAL A 432 14.38 -7.81 17.80
C VAL A 432 14.85 -6.96 18.98
N LEU A 433 16.17 -6.75 19.13
CA LEU A 433 16.74 -5.89 20.19
C LEU A 433 16.10 -4.50 20.18
N ASP A 434 15.71 -3.94 21.32
CA ASP A 434 15.29 -2.53 21.36
C ASP A 434 16.49 -1.58 21.12
N PRO A 435 16.27 -0.28 20.84
CA PRO A 435 17.37 0.65 20.57
C PRO A 435 18.46 0.65 21.65
N ASN A 436 18.11 0.55 22.93
CA ASN A 436 19.10 0.58 24.02
C ASN A 436 19.92 -0.72 24.06
N GLN A 437 19.28 -1.87 23.87
CA GLN A 437 20.00 -3.15 23.73
C GLN A 437 20.92 -3.17 22.51
N PHE A 438 20.48 -2.55 21.42
CA PHE A 438 21.27 -2.47 20.18
C PHE A 438 22.51 -1.58 20.36
N ASP A 439 22.39 -0.46 21.07
CA ASP A 439 23.52 0.39 21.42
C ASP A 439 24.49 -0.31 22.39
N HIS A 440 23.96 -1.04 23.38
CA HIS A 440 24.77 -1.84 24.30
C HIS A 440 25.56 -2.93 23.56
N PHE A 441 24.90 -3.65 22.64
CA PHE A 441 25.53 -4.64 21.77
C PHE A 441 26.71 -4.03 20.99
N PHE A 442 26.54 -2.86 20.36
CA PHE A 442 27.66 -2.24 19.64
C PHE A 442 28.76 -1.69 20.54
N ALA A 443 28.43 -1.22 21.74
CA ALA A 443 29.45 -0.85 22.71
C ALA A 443 30.32 -2.07 23.06
N GLN A 444 29.69 -3.23 23.28
CA GLN A 444 30.38 -4.49 23.53
C GLN A 444 31.20 -4.95 22.31
N LEU A 445 30.61 -4.93 21.11
CA LEU A 445 31.28 -5.28 19.86
C LEU A 445 32.54 -4.44 19.62
N ARG A 446 32.46 -3.12 19.86
CA ARG A 446 33.62 -2.21 19.76
C ARG A 446 34.70 -2.54 20.78
N LYS A 447 34.30 -2.83 22.03
CA LYS A 447 35.22 -3.21 23.10
C LYS A 447 35.98 -4.49 22.74
N ASN A 448 35.25 -5.56 22.41
CA ASN A 448 35.81 -6.87 22.04
C ASN A 448 36.72 -6.76 20.80
N HIS A 449 36.32 -5.98 19.80
CA HIS A 449 37.14 -5.73 18.61
C HIS A 449 38.44 -4.97 18.97
N SER A 450 38.37 -4.00 19.87
CA SER A 450 39.54 -3.22 20.29
C SER A 450 40.53 -4.08 21.07
N GLU A 451 40.05 -4.96 21.93
CA GLU A 451 40.85 -5.96 22.64
C GLU A 451 41.53 -6.94 21.67
N ARG A 452 40.78 -7.47 20.68
CA ARG A 452 41.35 -8.30 19.61
C ARG A 452 42.43 -7.57 18.81
N ARG A 453 42.20 -6.29 18.49
CA ARG A 453 43.18 -5.48 17.76
C ARG A 453 44.44 -5.20 18.57
N ALA A 454 44.33 -5.08 19.90
CA ALA A 454 45.50 -4.99 20.77
C ALA A 454 46.36 -6.26 20.71
N GLN A 455 45.73 -7.43 20.58
CA GLN A 455 46.41 -8.72 20.41
C GLN A 455 46.89 -8.96 18.96
N SER A 456 46.20 -8.40 17.97
CA SER A 456 46.49 -8.54 16.55
C SER A 456 46.42 -7.18 15.85
N PRO A 457 47.52 -6.39 15.87
CA PRO A 457 47.54 -5.03 15.32
C PRO A 457 47.25 -4.93 13.82
N SER A 458 47.32 -6.04 13.08
CA SER A 458 46.97 -6.13 11.66
C SER A 458 45.47 -5.99 11.37
N LEU A 459 44.60 -6.12 12.38
CA LEU A 459 43.17 -5.95 12.21
C LEU A 459 42.81 -4.47 11.94
N PRO A 460 41.99 -4.18 10.90
CA PRO A 460 41.57 -2.83 10.60
C PRO A 460 40.70 -2.26 11.72
N PRO A 461 40.71 -0.94 11.99
CA PRO A 461 39.83 -0.34 12.98
C PRO A 461 38.35 -0.52 12.58
N LEU A 462 37.49 -0.78 13.57
CA LEU A 462 36.06 -0.89 13.35
C LEU A 462 35.49 0.50 13.05
N SER A 463 35.10 0.75 11.80
CA SER A 463 34.57 2.04 11.37
C SER A 463 33.21 2.35 12.03
N HIS A 464 33.11 3.51 12.68
CA HIS A 464 31.86 4.00 13.25
C HIS A 464 30.75 4.12 12.19
N ILE A 465 31.11 4.49 10.96
CA ILE A 465 30.17 4.61 9.83
C ILE A 465 29.57 3.24 9.48
N HIS A 466 30.37 2.16 9.49
CA HIS A 466 29.85 0.81 9.22
C HIS A 466 28.84 0.37 10.29
N ILE A 467 29.10 0.68 11.55
CA ILE A 467 28.17 0.37 12.66
C ILE A 467 26.84 1.13 12.49
N LEU A 468 26.89 2.44 12.24
CA LEU A 468 25.68 3.24 12.02
C LEU A 468 24.89 2.78 10.79
N LEU A 469 25.58 2.44 9.70
CA LEU A 469 24.95 1.94 8.49
C LEU A 469 24.28 0.58 8.73
N PHE A 470 24.96 -0.34 9.44
CA PHE A 470 24.37 -1.63 9.82
C PHE A 470 23.13 -1.42 10.70
N ALA A 471 23.20 -0.53 11.69
CA ALA A 471 22.08 -0.21 12.56
C ALA A 471 20.85 0.29 11.79
N LYS A 472 21.10 1.23 10.88
CA LYS A 472 20.08 1.77 9.99
C LYS A 472 19.40 0.68 9.18
N HIS A 473 20.15 -0.29 8.66
CA HIS A 473 19.59 -1.39 7.86
C HIS A 473 18.85 -2.44 8.70
N MET A 474 19.26 -2.65 9.95
CA MET A 474 18.58 -3.59 10.85
C MET A 474 17.26 -3.05 11.39
N LYS A 475 17.14 -1.71 11.50
CA LYS A 475 15.95 -1.00 11.99
C LYS A 475 15.03 -0.41 10.92
N ALA A 476 15.44 -0.47 9.65
CA ALA A 476 14.57 -0.19 8.50
C ALA A 476 13.73 -1.41 8.14
#